data_AF-A0AAJ1BA15-F1
#
_entry.id   AF-A0AAJ1BA15-F1
#
_cell.length_a   1.000
_cell.length_b   1.000
_cell.length_c   1.000
_cell.angle_alpha   90.00
_cell.angle_beta   90.00
_cell.angle_gamma   90.00
#
_symmetry.space_group_name_H-M   'P 1'
#
loop_
_entity.id
_entity.type
_entity.pdbx_description
1 polymer ?
#
loop_
_entity_poly.entity_id
_entity_poly.type
_entity_poly.pdbx_seq_one_letter_code
_entity_poly.pdbx_strand_id
1 'polypeptide(L)' 'MPLEKRNQLIAKNPLYGQIVCFCENVSAGEIIEAINRPLSPTTIDGLKRRIRVGMGKCQSGFCLNKSM' A
#
# COMPACT_ATOMS: atom_id res chain seq x y z
N MET A 1 6.17 5.07 9.50
CA MET A 1 5.62 4.21 10.57
C MET A 1 6.79 3.62 11.35
N PRO A 2 6.78 3.62 12.70
CA PRO A 2 7.83 2.98 13.50
C PRO A 2 7.93 1.48 13.22
N LEU A 3 9.15 0.92 13.25
CA LEU A 3 9.42 -0.48 12.91
C LEU A 3 8.63 -1.46 13.79
N GLU A 4 8.55 -1.17 15.10
CA GLU A 4 7.80 -2.00 16.07
C GLU A 4 6.31 -2.10 15.72
N LYS A 5 5.70 -0.97 15.35
CA LYS A 5 4.29 -0.94 14.96
C LYS A 5 4.07 -1.73 13.67
N ARG A 6 5.03 -1.69 12.74
CA ARG A 6 4.96 -2.48 11.50
C ARG A 6 5.06 -3.97 11.78
N ASN A 7 5.96 -4.39 12.67
CA ASN A 7 6.10 -5.78 13.09
C ASN A 7 4.81 -6.31 13.76
N GLN A 8 4.14 -5.50 14.57
CA GLN A 8 2.84 -5.86 15.13
C GLN A 8 1.76 -6.06 14.06
N LEU A 9 1.74 -5.21 13.02
CA LEU A 9 0.82 -5.40 11.89
C LEU A 9 1.16 -6.64 11.07
N ILE A 10 2.45 -6.94 10.87
CA ILE A 10 2.91 -8.16 10.17
C ILE A 10 2.49 -9.41 10.95
N ALA A 11 2.62 -9.40 12.27
CA ALA A 11 2.20 -10.50 13.13
C ALA A 11 0.69 -10.77 13.05
N LYS A 12 -0.13 -9.72 12.90
CA LYS A 12 -1.58 -9.82 12.74
C LYS A 12 -2.00 -10.19 11.31
N ASN A 13 -1.31 -9.63 10.32
CA ASN A 13 -1.57 -9.84 8.91
C ASN A 13 -0.23 -9.84 8.14
N PRO A 14 0.24 -11.01 7.67
CA PRO A 14 1.50 -11.14 6.93
C PRO A 14 1.62 -10.23 5.70
N LEU A 15 0.49 -9.77 5.14
CA LEU A 15 0.45 -8.90 3.96
C LEU A 15 1.06 -7.51 4.21
N TYR A 16 1.18 -7.06 5.47
CA TYR A 16 1.92 -5.82 5.79
C TYR A 16 3.44 -5.95 5.60
N GLY A 17 3.95 -7.20 5.51
CA GLY A 17 5.35 -7.51 5.24
C GLY A 17 5.69 -7.53 3.75
N GLN A 18 4.68 -7.65 2.89
CA GLN A 18 4.86 -7.63 1.44
C GLN A 18 4.82 -6.19 0.92
N ILE A 19 5.99 -5.65 0.58
CA ILE A 19 6.10 -4.30 0.03
C ILE A 19 5.72 -4.29 -1.46
N VAL A 20 4.70 -3.51 -1.79
CA VAL A 20 4.23 -3.30 -3.18
C VAL A 20 4.87 -2.07 -3.79
N CYS A 21 4.92 -0.95 -3.06
CA CYS A 21 5.62 0.25 -3.49
C CYS A 21 6.78 0.55 -2.55
N PHE A 22 8.00 0.31 -3.02
CA PHE A 22 9.21 0.60 -2.24
C PHE A 22 9.41 2.10 -2.00
N CYS A 23 9.13 2.94 -3.02
CA CYS A 23 9.37 4.39 -2.92
C CYS A 23 8.55 5.06 -1.81
N GLU A 24 7.29 4.65 -1.64
CA GLU A 24 6.40 5.21 -0.60
C GLU A 24 6.22 4.25 0.59
N ASN A 25 6.97 3.14 0.61
CA ASN A 25 6.96 2.10 1.65
C ASN A 25 5.57 1.47 1.93
N VAL A 26 4.76 1.32 0.87
CA VAL A 26 3.39 0.81 0.93
C VAL A 26 3.38 -0.72 0.79
N SER A 27 2.68 -1.38 1.70
CA SER A 27 2.46 -2.83 1.69
C SER A 27 1.17 -3.28 1.02
N ALA A 28 1.10 -4.56 0.65
CA ALA A 28 -0.13 -5.20 0.18
C ALA A 28 -1.26 -5.13 1.23
N GLY A 29 -0.91 -5.24 2.51
CA GLY A 29 -1.86 -5.07 3.62
C GLY A 29 -2.52 -3.68 3.63
N GLU A 30 -1.75 -2.62 3.39
CA GLU A 30 -2.27 -1.25 3.30
C GLU A 30 -3.17 -1.04 2.08
N ILE A 31 -2.86 -1.68 0.95
CA ILE A 31 -3.71 -1.65 -0.25
C ILE A 31 -5.06 -2.30 0.05
N ILE A 32 -5.05 -3.49 0.65
CA ILE A 32 -6.28 -4.22 1.00
C ILE A 32 -7.09 -3.45 2.05
N GLU A 33 -6.42 -2.85 3.05
CA GLU A 33 -7.09 -2.00 4.02
C GLU A 33 -7.75 -0.78 3.36
N ALA A 34 -7.06 -0.14 2.41
CA ALA A 34 -7.60 0.99 1.66
C ALA A 34 -8.84 0.62 0.84
N ILE A 35 -8.88 -0.60 0.29
CA ILE A 35 -10.03 -1.17 -0.46
C ILE A 35 -11.18 -1.52 0.49
N ASN A 36 -10.91 -2.10 1.66
CA ASN A 36 -11.97 -2.55 2.58
C ASN A 36 -12.62 -1.41 3.40
N ARG A 37 -12.10 -0.18 3.33
CA ARG A 37 -12.70 0.98 3.97
C ARG A 37 -14.00 1.41 3.27
N PRO A 38 -14.96 2.05 3.98
CA PRO A 38 -16.30 2.37 3.47
C PRO A 38 -16.37 3.10 2.12
N LEU A 39 -15.35 3.88 1.77
CA LEU A 39 -15.24 4.53 0.47
C LEU A 39 -14.17 3.82 -0.37
N SER A 40 -14.39 2.58 -0.79
CA SER A 40 -13.38 1.78 -1.48
C SER A 40 -12.90 2.46 -2.77
N PRO A 41 -11.59 2.70 -2.97
CA PRO A 41 -11.08 3.16 -4.25
C PRO A 41 -11.27 2.04 -5.28
N THR A 42 -11.96 2.35 -6.39
CA THR A 42 -12.15 1.45 -7.52
C THR A 42 -11.15 1.70 -8.65
N THR A 43 -10.29 2.71 -8.49
CA THR A 43 -9.29 3.12 -9.48
C THR A 43 -7.92 3.28 -8.82
N ILE A 44 -6.86 3.12 -9.63
CA ILE A 44 -5.47 3.38 -9.20
C ILE A 44 -5.31 4.82 -8.71
N ASP A 45 -6.01 5.77 -9.32
CA ASP A 45 -5.96 7.17 -8.92
C ASP A 45 -6.57 7.39 -7.52
N GLY A 46 -7.60 6.61 -7.16
CA GLY A 46 -8.14 6.53 -5.80
C GLY A 46 -7.13 5.97 -4.80
N LEU A 47 -6.40 4.90 -5.17
CA LEU A 47 -5.34 4.33 -4.33
C LEU A 47 -4.16 5.31 -4.16
N LYS A 48 -3.74 5.99 -5.23
CA LYS A 48 -2.74 7.05 -5.21
C LYS A 48 -3.12 8.14 -4.21
N ARG A 49 -4.36 8.65 -4.26
CA ARG A 49 -4.79 9.70 -3.31
C ARG A 49 -4.82 9.25 -1.85
N ARG A 50 -5.03 7.96 -1.59
CA ARG A 50 -5.19 7.44 -0.22
C ARG A 50 -3.89 7.05 0.45
N ILE A 51 -3.11 6.24 -0.24
CA ILE A 51 -1.92 5.59 0.33
C ILE A 51 -0.67 5.93 -0.48
N ARG A 52 -0.79 6.83 -1.48
CA ARG A 52 0.32 7.33 -2.30
C ARG A 52 1.04 6.28 -3.11
N VAL A 53 0.48 5.08 -3.27
CA VAL A 53 1.08 4.01 -4.07
C VAL A 53 1.42 4.51 -5.48
N GLY A 54 2.69 4.42 -5.87
CA GLY A 54 3.15 4.89 -7.18
C GLY A 54 3.33 6.41 -7.33
N MET A 55 3.20 7.20 -6.26
CA MET A 55 3.49 8.65 -6.27
C MET A 55 4.93 9.00 -5.84
N GLY A 56 5.76 8.01 -5.54
CA GLY A 56 7.16 8.22 -5.17
C GLY A 56 8.08 8.45 -6.38
N LYS A 57 9.41 8.40 -6.16
CA LYS A 57 10.42 8.72 -7.19
C LYS A 57 10.25 7.96 -8.52
N CYS A 58 9.77 6.71 -8.49
CA CYS A 58 9.59 5.91 -9.69
C CYS A 58 8.31 6.22 -10.49
N GLN A 59 7.44 7.12 -9.99
CA GLN A 59 6.21 7.56 -10.66
C GLN A 59 5.38 6.38 -11.22
N SER A 60 5.17 5.36 -10.39
CA SER A 60 4.42 4.13 -10.70
C SER A 60 5.09 3.16 -11.69
N GLY A 61 6.32 3.38 -12.15
CA GLY A 61 6.97 2.55 -13.17
C GLY A 61 7.11 1.06 -12.84
N PHE A 62 7.10 0.68 -11.55
CA PHE A 62 7.29 -0.72 -11.12
C PHE A 62 6.12 -1.33 -10.36
N CYS A 63 5.30 -0.51 -9.70
CA CYS A 63 4.27 -0.98 -8.79
C CYS A 63 2.86 -0.95 -9.38
N LEU A 64 2.64 -0.33 -10.56
CA LEU A 64 1.30 -0.17 -11.14
C LEU A 64 0.56 -1.50 -11.28
N ASN A 65 1.21 -2.51 -11.88
CA ASN A 65 0.63 -3.84 -12.10
C ASN A 65 0.41 -4.65 -10.81
N LYS A 66 1.07 -4.26 -9.71
CA LYS A 66 0.95 -4.92 -8.40
C LYS A 66 -0.07 -4.23 -7.48
N SER A 67 -0.59 -3.08 -7.91
CA SER A 67 -1.46 -2.21 -7.11
C SER A 67 -2.94 -2.33 -7.45
N MET A 68 -3.29 -3.23 -8.37
CA MET A 68 -4.64 -3.47 -8.89
C MET A 68 -4.98 -4.95 -8.75
#